data_AF-A0A150UUY9-F1
#
_entry.id   AF-A0A150UUY9-F1
#
_cell.length_a   1.000
_cell.length_b   1.000
_cell.length_c   1.000
_cell.angle_alpha   90.00
_cell.angle_beta   90.00
_cell.angle_gamma   90.00
#
_symmetry.space_group_name_H-M   'P 1'
#
loop_
_entity.id
_entity.type
_entity.pdbx_description
1 polymer ?
#
loop_
_entity_poly.entity_id
_entity_poly.type
_entity_poly.pdbx_seq_one_letter_code
_entity_poly.pdbx_strand_id
1 'polypeptide(L)'
;MADFSSAQQRILARRAARAAHETSQAAQRQVELSKRLLHLPPALRAVLYQAYNLYGDIRSPQLIRPSFRVGQVDAELLDEELLSLLTNNVGDGLKLFGTHLKDDYGAEIGLILRSIIWKLSIWDQGASYGASLQGLQYIDARHVNIAARPPPTAWQRIAYGLITVGGRYAWSRWEAHISELDNSYEEPSPLIRQLSRLTSLCGTTHDIAAFFSFLVFLYNGKYRTLTDRILRLRLEPSSNQTSREVSFEYLNRQLVWHAFTEFLLFLLPLVGITRWRRWISRFWRKGNLLLTKLRTGNAETEDEGEIRKGELGFLPERTCAICYQDQTPAGGNNEQDMISAGANTGIIGNASTDITNPYAAIPCECIYCYACLAQRIEAEEGDGWLCLRCGKLIKECQPWNGDVIAPRVQTSEVCERPGSSSRKSIAWADELVEEDEPVVSEAVMTHVDPKPVDDELYPDNRYELDQVLQDNQGMEN
;
A
#
# COMPACT_ATOMS: atom_id res chain seq x y z
N MET A 1 34.81 -4.77 9.60
CA MET A 1 34.76 -3.78 8.48
C MET A 1 35.83 -4.04 7.42
N ALA A 2 37.07 -4.42 7.77
CA ALA A 2 38.14 -4.71 6.80
C ALA A 2 37.79 -5.85 5.81
N ASP A 3 37.17 -6.95 6.30
CA ASP A 3 36.82 -8.10 5.44
C ASP A 3 35.80 -7.75 4.35
N PHE A 4 34.79 -6.94 4.68
CA PHE A 4 33.79 -6.47 3.70
C PHE A 4 34.41 -5.62 2.60
N SER A 5 35.30 -4.68 2.96
CA SER A 5 36.00 -3.84 1.98
C SER A 5 36.89 -4.67 1.04
N SER A 6 37.56 -5.70 1.57
CA SER A 6 38.38 -6.62 0.77
C SER A 6 37.54 -7.50 -0.17
N ALA A 7 36.37 -7.96 0.30
CA ALA A 7 35.43 -8.72 -0.51
C ALA A 7 34.86 -7.86 -1.65
N GLN A 8 34.51 -6.60 -1.37
CA GLN A 8 34.04 -5.65 -2.36
C GLN A 8 35.12 -5.37 -3.43
N GLN A 9 36.38 -5.20 -3.03
CA GLN A 9 37.50 -5.04 -3.97
C GLN A 9 37.67 -6.27 -4.89
N ARG A 10 37.56 -7.50 -4.36
CA ARG A 10 37.62 -8.72 -5.17
C ARG A 10 36.48 -8.79 -6.20
N ILE A 11 35.27 -8.41 -5.79
CA ILE A 11 34.11 -8.36 -6.70
C ILE A 11 34.34 -7.33 -7.81
N LEU A 12 34.82 -6.13 -7.46
CA LEU A 12 35.15 -5.08 -8.43
C LEU A 12 36.24 -5.54 -9.41
N ALA A 13 37.30 -6.17 -8.92
CA ALA A 13 38.38 -6.70 -9.76
C ALA A 13 37.88 -7.78 -10.73
N ARG A 14 37.05 -8.73 -10.27
CA ARG A 14 36.43 -9.74 -11.14
C ARG A 14 35.51 -9.13 -12.21
N ARG A 15 34.82 -8.04 -11.89
CA ARG A 15 33.96 -7.32 -12.85
C ARG A 15 34.79 -6.52 -13.86
N ALA A 16 35.84 -5.85 -13.42
CA ALA A 16 36.77 -5.15 -14.30
C ALA A 16 37.46 -6.12 -15.26
N ALA A 17 37.88 -7.30 -14.79
CA ALA A 17 38.44 -8.35 -15.63
C ALA A 17 37.44 -8.86 -16.68
N ARG A 18 36.16 -9.07 -16.31
CA ARG A 18 35.09 -9.43 -17.25
C ARG A 18 34.87 -8.35 -18.32
N ALA A 19 34.78 -7.08 -17.91
CA ALA A 19 34.61 -5.97 -18.83
C ALA A 19 35.83 -5.81 -19.78
N ALA A 20 37.04 -6.00 -19.28
CA ALA A 20 38.26 -5.99 -20.10
C ALA A 20 38.28 -7.15 -21.10
N HIS A 21 37.87 -8.35 -20.68
CA HIS A 21 37.76 -9.50 -21.57
C HIS A 21 36.72 -9.28 -22.67
N GLU A 22 35.52 -8.79 -22.32
CA GLU A 22 34.46 -8.48 -23.30
C GLU A 22 34.89 -7.40 -24.31
N THR A 23 35.54 -6.34 -23.84
CA THR A 23 36.06 -5.28 -24.73
C THR A 23 37.15 -5.81 -25.66
N SER A 24 38.04 -6.69 -25.18
CA SER A 24 39.05 -7.35 -26.01
C SER A 24 38.42 -8.25 -27.10
N GLN A 25 37.40 -9.04 -26.75
CA GLN A 25 36.67 -9.87 -27.71
C GLN A 25 35.90 -9.04 -28.74
N ALA A 26 35.34 -7.89 -28.34
CA ALA A 26 34.67 -6.98 -29.26
C ALA A 26 35.67 -6.35 -30.25
N ALA A 27 36.84 -5.93 -29.75
CA ALA A 27 37.92 -5.42 -30.59
C ALA A 27 38.44 -6.48 -31.58
N GLN A 28 38.62 -7.73 -31.13
CA GLN A 28 39.02 -8.84 -31.99
C GLN A 28 37.99 -9.10 -33.10
N ARG A 29 36.69 -9.15 -32.77
CA ARG A 29 35.61 -9.31 -33.76
C ARG A 29 35.59 -8.19 -34.80
N GLN A 30 35.84 -6.94 -34.38
CA GLN A 30 35.95 -5.81 -35.30
C GLN A 30 37.15 -5.93 -36.25
N VAL A 31 38.30 -6.38 -35.73
CA VAL A 31 39.50 -6.62 -36.55
C VAL A 31 39.26 -7.73 -37.56
N GLU A 32 38.69 -8.87 -37.15
CA GLU A 32 38.35 -9.97 -38.06
C GLU A 32 37.39 -9.55 -39.17
N LEU A 33 36.36 -8.81 -38.82
CA LEU A 33 35.42 -8.27 -39.80
C LEU A 33 36.10 -7.29 -40.75
N SER A 34 36.95 -6.40 -40.24
CA SER A 34 37.70 -5.47 -41.09
C SER A 34 38.56 -6.22 -42.11
N LYS A 35 39.20 -7.33 -41.71
CA LYS A 35 39.96 -8.20 -42.61
C LYS A 35 39.06 -8.83 -43.68
N ARG A 36 37.89 -9.37 -43.30
CA ARG A 36 36.93 -9.95 -44.26
C ARG A 36 36.43 -8.91 -45.28
N LEU A 37 36.22 -7.67 -44.84
CA LEU A 37 35.70 -6.60 -45.69
C LEU A 37 36.75 -5.95 -46.61
N LEU A 38 38.05 -6.21 -46.42
CA LEU A 38 39.11 -5.71 -47.31
C LEU A 38 39.05 -6.33 -48.71
N HIS A 39 38.43 -7.51 -48.86
CA HIS A 39 38.28 -8.19 -50.15
C HIS A 39 37.17 -7.59 -51.03
N LEU A 40 36.35 -6.67 -50.51
CA LEU A 40 35.26 -6.07 -51.27
C LEU A 40 35.63 -4.71 -51.88
N PRO A 41 34.98 -4.32 -53.00
CA PRO A 41 35.11 -2.99 -53.56
C PRO A 41 34.84 -1.89 -52.51
N PRO A 42 35.53 -0.74 -52.58
CA PRO A 42 35.51 0.28 -51.53
C PRO A 42 34.11 0.86 -51.24
N ALA A 43 33.24 0.93 -52.25
CA ALA A 43 31.85 1.38 -52.09
C ALA A 43 31.00 0.38 -51.30
N LEU A 44 31.12 -0.92 -51.59
CA LEU A 44 30.42 -1.99 -50.87
C LEU A 44 30.96 -2.18 -49.46
N ARG A 45 32.27 -2.01 -49.28
CA ARG A 45 32.93 -2.05 -47.97
C ARG A 45 32.35 -1.02 -47.00
N ALA A 46 32.14 0.21 -47.44
CA ALA A 46 31.60 1.27 -46.59
C ALA A 46 30.15 0.98 -46.17
N VAL A 47 29.31 0.54 -47.13
CA VAL A 47 27.90 0.22 -46.87
C VAL A 47 27.77 -1.00 -45.94
N LEU A 48 28.51 -2.07 -46.20
CA LEU A 48 28.46 -3.28 -45.38
C LEU A 48 29.03 -3.06 -43.98
N TYR A 49 30.06 -2.23 -43.84
CA TYR A 49 30.59 -1.87 -42.52
C TYR A 49 29.55 -1.08 -41.71
N GLN A 50 28.86 -0.12 -42.34
CA GLN A 50 27.78 0.63 -41.68
C GLN A 50 26.58 -0.28 -41.34
N ALA A 51 26.16 -1.14 -42.28
CA ALA A 51 25.08 -2.09 -42.06
C ALA A 51 25.42 -3.08 -40.94
N TYR A 52 26.66 -3.59 -40.89
CA TYR A 52 27.11 -4.47 -39.82
C TYR A 52 27.17 -3.76 -38.46
N ASN A 53 27.65 -2.51 -38.41
CA ASN A 53 27.66 -1.75 -37.16
C ASN A 53 26.25 -1.45 -36.65
N LEU A 54 25.32 -1.12 -37.55
CA LEU A 54 23.91 -0.96 -37.21
C LEU A 54 23.30 -2.29 -36.73
N TYR A 55 23.58 -3.38 -37.45
CA TYR A 55 23.15 -4.72 -37.07
C TYR A 55 23.75 -5.19 -35.74
N GLY A 56 25.00 -4.82 -35.46
CA GLY A 56 25.71 -5.10 -34.22
C GLY A 56 25.20 -4.28 -33.04
N ASP A 57 24.88 -2.99 -33.22
CA ASP A 57 24.23 -2.17 -32.18
C ASP A 57 22.82 -2.69 -31.87
N ILE A 58 22.15 -3.28 -32.87
CA ILE A 58 20.87 -3.99 -32.71
C ILE A 58 21.08 -5.33 -31.97
N ARG A 59 22.04 -6.17 -32.37
CA ARG A 59 22.19 -7.55 -31.88
C ARG A 59 23.15 -7.74 -30.70
N SER A 60 23.78 -6.68 -30.18
CA SER A 60 24.89 -6.83 -29.21
C SER A 60 24.47 -7.60 -27.91
N PRO A 61 25.21 -8.64 -27.46
CA PRO A 61 24.78 -9.53 -26.37
C PRO A 61 24.73 -8.92 -24.96
N GLN A 62 25.40 -7.78 -24.73
CA GLN A 62 25.36 -7.05 -23.46
C GLN A 62 23.97 -6.45 -23.18
N LEU A 63 23.06 -6.52 -24.14
CA LEU A 63 21.71 -5.93 -24.15
C LEU A 63 20.67 -6.78 -23.42
N ILE A 64 20.95 -8.02 -23.00
CA ILE A 64 19.98 -8.92 -22.36
C ILE A 64 20.04 -8.79 -20.82
N ARG A 65 20.08 -7.56 -20.30
CA ARG A 65 19.67 -7.30 -18.91
C ARG A 65 18.25 -6.72 -18.95
N PRO A 66 17.21 -7.56 -19.02
CA PRO A 66 15.82 -7.09 -19.13
C PRO A 66 15.42 -6.17 -17.97
N SER A 67 16.03 -6.35 -16.79
CA SER A 67 15.78 -5.55 -15.59
C SER A 67 16.02 -4.06 -15.76
N PHE A 68 16.88 -3.64 -16.71
CA PHE A 68 17.21 -2.24 -16.91
C PHE A 68 16.24 -1.50 -17.84
N ARG A 69 15.49 -2.23 -18.68
CA ARG A 69 14.53 -1.64 -19.63
C ARG A 69 13.27 -1.19 -18.92
N VAL A 70 12.76 -2.06 -18.05
CA VAL A 70 11.58 -1.77 -17.22
C VAL A 70 11.86 -0.56 -16.34
N GLY A 71 13.00 -0.50 -15.66
CA GLY A 71 13.36 0.67 -14.84
C GLY A 71 13.47 1.98 -15.62
N GLN A 72 13.91 1.96 -16.89
CA GLN A 72 13.93 3.15 -17.74
C GLN A 72 12.52 3.61 -18.13
N VAL A 73 11.61 2.68 -18.40
CA VAL A 73 10.20 2.99 -18.75
C VAL A 73 9.43 3.44 -17.51
N ASP A 74 9.61 2.75 -16.38
CA ASP A 74 9.04 3.11 -15.08
C ASP A 74 9.49 4.52 -14.68
N ALA A 75 10.76 4.87 -14.91
CA ALA A 75 11.27 6.21 -14.64
C ALA A 75 10.53 7.30 -15.43
N GLU A 76 10.21 7.04 -16.71
CA GLU A 76 9.44 7.96 -17.54
C GLU A 76 7.98 8.06 -17.07
N LEU A 77 7.35 6.94 -16.74
CA LEU A 77 6.00 6.92 -16.20
C LEU A 77 5.90 7.72 -14.89
N LEU A 78 6.86 7.54 -13.99
CA LEU A 78 6.94 8.28 -12.72
C LEU A 78 7.14 9.79 -12.95
N ASP A 79 7.92 10.19 -13.96
CA ASP A 79 8.11 11.59 -14.31
C ASP A 79 6.81 12.22 -14.85
N GLU A 80 6.04 11.48 -15.66
CA GLU A 80 4.73 11.94 -16.15
C GLU A 80 3.68 12.00 -15.04
N GLU A 81 3.63 10.99 -14.17
CA GLU A 81 2.77 10.97 -12.99
C GLU A 81 3.08 12.14 -12.06
N LEU A 82 4.35 12.39 -11.75
CA LEU A 82 4.77 13.54 -10.93
C LEU A 82 4.27 14.86 -11.54
N LEU A 83 4.45 15.06 -12.84
CA LEU A 83 3.98 16.27 -13.53
C LEU A 83 2.46 16.40 -13.46
N SER A 84 1.72 15.31 -13.67
CA SER A 84 0.26 15.32 -13.60
C SER A 84 -0.24 15.66 -12.20
N LEU A 85 0.35 15.06 -11.16
CA LEU A 85 0.03 15.32 -9.76
C LEU A 85 0.30 16.77 -9.39
N LEU A 86 1.46 17.30 -9.76
CA LEU A 86 1.80 18.70 -9.50
C LEU A 86 0.87 19.66 -10.24
N THR A 87 0.55 19.38 -11.50
CA THR A 87 -0.38 20.21 -12.28
C THR A 87 -1.79 20.18 -11.69
N ASN A 88 -2.25 19.03 -11.22
CA ASN A 88 -3.54 18.88 -10.55
C ASN A 88 -3.58 19.62 -9.22
N ASN A 89 -2.57 19.43 -8.37
CA ASN A 89 -2.47 20.11 -7.08
C ASN A 89 -2.39 21.64 -7.24
N VAL A 90 -1.61 22.13 -8.21
CA VAL A 90 -1.54 23.57 -8.52
C VAL A 90 -2.88 24.06 -9.07
N GLY A 91 -3.52 23.29 -9.95
CA GLY A 91 -4.85 23.61 -10.47
C GLY A 91 -5.91 23.68 -9.38
N ASP A 92 -5.87 22.78 -8.39
CA ASP A 92 -6.79 22.78 -7.25
C ASP A 92 -6.54 23.96 -6.32
N GLY A 93 -5.26 24.33 -6.10
CA GLY A 93 -4.92 25.55 -5.35
C GLY A 93 -5.36 26.84 -6.04
N LEU A 94 -5.31 26.87 -7.38
CA LEU A 94 -5.74 28.03 -8.17
C LEU A 94 -7.26 28.23 -8.20
N LYS A 95 -8.05 27.19 -7.90
CA LYS A 95 -9.52 27.31 -7.78
C LYS A 95 -9.94 28.36 -6.76
N LEU A 96 -9.13 28.61 -5.72
CA LEU A 96 -9.42 29.66 -4.73
C LEU A 96 -9.29 31.08 -5.30
N PHE A 97 -8.48 31.28 -6.34
CA PHE A 97 -8.26 32.58 -6.98
C PHE A 97 -9.14 32.79 -8.22
N GLY A 98 -9.69 31.72 -8.79
CA GLY A 98 -10.61 31.76 -9.92
C GLY A 98 -10.63 30.44 -10.70
N THR A 99 -11.81 30.00 -11.14
CA THR A 99 -11.98 28.73 -11.86
C THR A 99 -11.33 28.72 -13.24
N HIS A 100 -11.22 29.88 -13.90
CA HIS A 100 -10.70 30.02 -15.26
C HIS A 100 -9.17 30.06 -15.35
N LEU A 101 -8.48 30.40 -14.25
CA LEU A 101 -7.02 30.56 -14.24
C LEU A 101 -6.27 29.27 -14.60
N LYS A 102 -6.84 28.10 -14.24
CA LYS A 102 -6.26 26.81 -14.57
C LYS A 102 -6.27 26.54 -16.08
N ASP A 103 -7.36 26.92 -16.74
CA ASP A 103 -7.56 26.64 -18.16
C ASP A 103 -6.79 27.65 -19.02
N ASP A 104 -6.84 28.93 -18.66
CA ASP A 104 -6.18 30.01 -19.42
C ASP A 104 -4.64 29.95 -19.33
N TYR A 105 -4.10 29.57 -18.16
CA TYR A 105 -2.65 29.52 -17.90
C TYR A 105 -2.09 28.09 -17.82
N GLY A 106 -2.84 27.08 -18.26
CA GLY A 106 -2.42 25.68 -18.14
C GLY A 106 -1.07 25.39 -18.80
N ALA A 107 -0.81 26.00 -19.97
CA ALA A 107 0.46 25.86 -20.69
C ALA A 107 1.62 26.55 -19.95
N GLU A 108 1.39 27.73 -19.38
CA GLU A 108 2.36 28.53 -18.62
C GLU A 108 2.73 27.84 -17.31
N ILE A 109 1.72 27.35 -16.58
CA ILE A 109 1.89 26.56 -15.35
C ILE A 109 2.71 25.31 -15.66
N GLY A 110 2.38 24.61 -16.75
CA GLY A 110 3.11 23.44 -17.21
C GLY A 110 4.56 23.75 -17.61
N LEU A 111 4.84 24.91 -18.19
CA LEU A 111 6.20 25.36 -18.53
C LEU A 111 7.01 25.63 -17.26
N ILE A 112 6.44 26.36 -16.29
CA ILE A 112 7.09 26.70 -15.02
C ILE A 112 7.42 25.43 -14.23
N LEU A 113 6.44 24.53 -14.06
CA LEU A 113 6.63 23.26 -13.36
C LEU A 113 7.73 22.41 -14.00
N ARG A 114 7.69 22.24 -15.32
CA ARG A 114 8.71 21.49 -16.05
C ARG A 114 10.09 22.14 -15.96
N SER A 115 10.16 23.48 -15.96
CA SER A 115 11.41 24.23 -15.79
C SER A 115 12.01 24.01 -14.40
N ILE A 116 11.17 24.06 -13.35
CA ILE A 116 11.59 23.80 -11.96
C ILE A 116 12.09 22.36 -11.82
N ILE A 117 11.34 21.38 -12.31
CA ILE A 117 11.73 19.97 -12.25
C ILE A 117 13.03 19.74 -13.02
N TRP A 118 13.17 20.27 -14.24
CA TRP A 118 14.40 20.15 -15.03
C TRP A 118 15.61 20.76 -14.31
N LYS A 119 15.44 21.95 -13.73
CA LYS A 119 16.50 22.62 -12.96
C LYS A 119 16.91 21.81 -11.74
N LEU A 120 15.97 21.29 -10.96
CA LEU A 120 16.28 20.58 -9.71
C LEU A 120 16.76 19.14 -9.93
N SER A 121 16.37 18.50 -11.03
CA SER A 121 16.70 17.10 -11.33
C SER A 121 17.87 17.01 -12.32
N ILE A 122 17.63 17.27 -13.60
CA ILE A 122 18.60 17.02 -14.68
C ILE A 122 19.79 17.97 -14.59
N TRP A 123 19.58 19.24 -14.24
CA TRP A 123 20.68 20.20 -14.13
C TRP A 123 21.57 19.92 -12.91
N ASP A 124 20.96 19.82 -11.72
CA ASP A 124 21.67 19.67 -10.44
C ASP A 124 22.18 18.23 -10.19
N GLN A 125 21.36 17.20 -10.49
CA GLN A 125 21.63 15.78 -10.16
C GLN A 125 22.06 14.94 -11.36
N GLY A 126 21.81 15.40 -12.60
CA GLY A 126 22.14 14.66 -13.82
C GLY A 126 21.25 13.44 -14.07
N ALA A 127 20.08 13.38 -13.40
CA ALA A 127 19.05 12.36 -13.57
C ALA A 127 17.69 13.06 -13.53
N SER A 128 16.67 12.50 -14.18
CA SER A 128 15.29 12.92 -13.91
C SER A 128 14.84 12.38 -12.56
N TYR A 129 13.71 12.85 -12.04
CA TYR A 129 13.25 12.44 -10.73
C TYR A 129 12.94 10.93 -10.68
N GLY A 130 12.15 10.44 -11.63
CA GLY A 130 11.85 9.02 -11.78
C GLY A 130 13.10 8.18 -12.03
N ALA A 131 14.06 8.71 -12.82
CA ALA A 131 15.34 8.04 -13.03
C ALA A 131 16.13 7.92 -11.72
N SER A 132 16.18 8.97 -10.91
CA SER A 132 16.85 8.94 -9.60
C SER A 132 16.22 7.92 -8.66
N LEU A 133 14.89 7.80 -8.63
CA LEU A 133 14.18 6.78 -7.83
C LEU A 133 14.50 5.36 -8.29
N GLN A 134 14.71 5.15 -9.59
CA GLN A 134 15.14 3.87 -10.17
C GLN A 134 16.66 3.66 -10.10
N GLY A 135 17.42 4.57 -9.47
CA GLY A 135 18.88 4.50 -9.35
C GLY A 135 19.65 4.74 -10.65
N LEU A 136 19.04 5.46 -11.60
CA LEU A 136 19.52 5.71 -12.96
C LEU A 136 20.09 7.12 -13.10
N GLN A 137 21.11 7.27 -13.94
CA GLN A 137 21.72 8.56 -14.27
C GLN A 137 21.90 8.71 -15.78
N TYR A 138 21.77 9.94 -16.29
CA TYR A 138 22.11 10.24 -17.68
C TYR A 138 23.63 10.21 -17.87
N ILE A 139 24.05 9.63 -18.99
CA ILE A 139 25.45 9.48 -19.39
C ILE A 139 25.58 9.80 -20.89
N ASP A 140 26.71 10.39 -21.30
CA ASP A 140 26.99 10.65 -22.71
C ASP A 140 27.42 9.37 -23.45
N ALA A 141 26.59 8.91 -24.39
CA ALA A 141 26.84 7.68 -25.15
C ALA A 141 27.82 7.86 -26.33
N ARG A 142 28.33 9.08 -26.57
CA ARG A 142 29.31 9.35 -27.64
C ARG A 142 30.68 8.72 -27.39
N HIS A 143 31.01 8.43 -26.14
CA HIS A 143 32.28 7.83 -25.77
C HIS A 143 32.26 6.30 -25.88
N VAL A 144 33.28 5.76 -26.54
CA VAL A 144 33.42 4.32 -26.85
C VAL A 144 33.67 3.48 -25.59
N ASN A 145 34.36 4.05 -24.58
CA ASN A 145 34.68 3.35 -23.34
C ASN A 145 33.47 3.27 -22.41
N ILE A 146 32.82 2.11 -22.38
CA ILE A 146 31.60 1.84 -21.59
C ILE A 146 31.85 2.04 -20.08
N ALA A 147 33.01 1.62 -19.57
CA ALA A 147 33.31 1.62 -18.14
C ALA A 147 33.66 3.00 -17.54
N ALA A 148 33.93 4.01 -18.38
CA ALA A 148 34.42 5.32 -17.94
C ALA A 148 33.73 6.45 -18.71
N ARG A 149 32.43 6.32 -18.97
CA ARG A 149 31.69 7.38 -19.67
C ARG A 149 31.51 8.60 -18.76
N PRO A 150 31.76 9.82 -19.26
CA PRO A 150 31.57 11.03 -18.48
C PRO A 150 30.07 11.35 -18.30
N PRO A 151 29.73 12.13 -17.26
CA PRO A 151 28.38 12.69 -17.12
C PRO A 151 28.04 13.63 -18.29
N PRO A 152 26.74 13.93 -18.51
CA PRO A 152 26.28 14.70 -19.65
C PRO A 152 26.88 16.11 -19.62
N THR A 153 27.32 16.54 -20.81
CA THR A 153 27.87 17.88 -21.03
C THR A 153 26.83 18.96 -20.72
N ALA A 154 27.27 20.15 -20.30
CA ALA A 154 26.37 21.27 -20.00
C ALA A 154 25.45 21.60 -21.20
N TRP A 155 25.99 21.59 -22.42
CA TRP A 155 25.20 21.78 -23.64
C TRP A 155 24.13 20.70 -23.83
N GLN A 156 24.44 19.42 -23.58
CA GLN A 156 23.42 18.36 -23.65
C GLN A 156 22.30 18.56 -22.63
N ARG A 157 22.61 19.03 -21.41
CA ARG A 157 21.60 19.33 -20.39
C ARG A 157 20.70 20.49 -20.82
N ILE A 158 21.28 21.57 -21.36
CA ILE A 158 20.53 22.71 -21.90
C ILE A 158 19.68 22.27 -23.08
N ALA A 159 20.25 21.56 -24.06
CA ALA A 159 19.52 21.09 -25.24
C ALA A 159 18.38 20.15 -24.86
N TYR A 160 18.59 19.26 -23.89
CA TYR A 160 17.55 18.38 -23.37
C TYR A 160 16.42 19.20 -22.74
N GLY A 161 16.74 20.15 -21.86
CA GLY A 161 15.76 21.05 -21.25
C GLY A 161 15.01 21.90 -22.27
N LEU A 162 15.73 22.48 -23.23
CA LEU A 162 15.16 23.29 -24.31
C LEU A 162 14.15 22.48 -25.13
N ILE A 163 14.49 21.24 -25.51
CA ILE A 163 13.60 20.39 -26.31
C ILE A 163 12.40 19.90 -25.49
N THR A 164 12.63 19.44 -24.26
CA THR A 164 11.58 18.80 -23.44
C THR A 164 10.67 19.79 -22.72
N VAL A 165 11.20 20.94 -22.29
CA VAL A 165 10.45 21.99 -21.59
C VAL A 165 9.99 23.05 -22.58
N GLY A 166 10.93 23.69 -23.27
CA GLY A 166 10.65 24.77 -24.21
C GLY A 166 9.96 24.28 -25.48
N GLY A 167 10.41 23.16 -26.05
CA GLY A 167 9.86 22.58 -27.27
C GLY A 167 8.42 22.12 -27.08
N ARG A 168 8.10 21.47 -25.95
CA ARG A 168 6.71 21.09 -25.64
C ARG A 168 5.79 22.31 -25.48
N TYR A 169 6.23 23.35 -24.78
CA TYR A 169 5.46 24.60 -24.62
C TYR A 169 5.26 25.34 -25.96
N ALA A 170 6.33 25.50 -26.73
CA ALA A 170 6.29 26.15 -28.02
C ALA A 170 5.37 25.39 -28.99
N TRP A 171 5.44 24.04 -28.99
CA TRP A 171 4.57 23.20 -29.79
C TRP A 171 3.09 23.34 -29.37
N SER A 172 2.79 23.27 -28.07
CA SER A 172 1.40 23.42 -27.60
C SER A 172 0.82 24.80 -27.90
N ARG A 173 1.63 25.86 -27.76
CA ARG A 173 1.20 27.23 -28.11
C ARG A 173 1.03 27.42 -29.61
N TRP A 174 1.93 26.85 -30.42
CA TRP A 174 1.82 26.86 -31.87
C TRP A 174 0.55 26.13 -32.34
N GLU A 175 0.29 24.94 -31.81
CA GLU A 175 -0.87 24.13 -32.18
C GLU A 175 -2.19 24.77 -31.76
N ALA A 176 -2.26 25.36 -30.55
CA ALA A 176 -3.40 26.16 -30.12
C ALA A 176 -3.63 27.37 -31.05
N HIS A 177 -2.57 28.10 -31.38
CA HIS A 177 -2.65 29.28 -32.25
C HIS A 177 -3.11 28.92 -33.67
N ILE A 178 -2.57 27.85 -34.27
CA ILE A 178 -3.00 27.36 -35.58
C ILE A 178 -4.45 26.89 -35.53
N SER A 179 -4.87 26.23 -34.44
CA SER A 179 -6.25 25.76 -34.26
C SER A 179 -7.24 26.91 -34.13
N GLU A 180 -6.89 28.00 -33.43
CA GLU A 180 -7.73 29.20 -33.34
C GLU A 180 -7.92 29.88 -34.71
N LEU A 181 -6.84 29.95 -35.50
CA LEU A 181 -6.86 30.51 -36.85
C LEU A 181 -7.66 29.65 -37.85
N ASP A 182 -7.63 28.33 -37.70
CA ASP A 182 -8.36 27.39 -38.57
C ASP A 182 -9.86 27.31 -38.21
N ASN A 183 -10.21 27.46 -36.92
CA ASN A 183 -11.60 27.42 -36.43
C ASN A 183 -12.36 28.76 -36.59
N SER A 184 -11.73 29.80 -37.16
CA SER A 184 -12.43 31.06 -37.43
C SER A 184 -13.50 30.87 -38.51
N TYR A 185 -14.64 31.58 -38.39
CA TYR A 185 -15.79 31.50 -39.30
C TYR A 185 -15.49 31.94 -40.74
N GLU A 186 -14.32 32.53 -40.98
CA GLU A 186 -13.87 33.05 -42.27
C GLU A 186 -13.00 31.99 -42.97
N GLU A 187 -13.09 31.86 -44.30
CA GLU A 187 -12.34 30.82 -45.02
C GLU A 187 -10.82 30.95 -44.76
N PRO A 188 -10.16 29.92 -44.19
CA PRO A 188 -8.78 30.05 -43.78
C PRO A 188 -7.87 30.28 -44.98
N SER A 189 -6.94 31.24 -44.83
CA SER A 189 -5.99 31.61 -45.87
C SER A 189 -5.20 30.39 -46.39
N PRO A 190 -4.77 30.37 -47.66
CA PRO A 190 -4.06 29.23 -48.24
C PRO A 190 -2.76 28.90 -47.48
N LEU A 191 -2.14 29.90 -46.86
CA LEU A 191 -0.94 29.71 -46.02
C LEU A 191 -1.28 28.98 -44.70
N ILE A 192 -2.36 29.35 -44.02
CA ILE A 192 -2.78 28.70 -42.77
C ILE A 192 -3.11 27.23 -43.02
N ARG A 193 -3.81 26.92 -44.12
CA ARG A 193 -4.08 25.53 -44.54
C ARG A 193 -2.79 24.73 -44.80
N GLN A 194 -1.78 25.36 -45.42
CA GLN A 194 -0.49 24.71 -45.62
C GLN A 194 0.25 24.48 -44.30
N LEU A 195 0.26 25.46 -43.40
CA LEU A 195 0.89 25.34 -42.07
C LEU A 195 0.21 24.28 -41.21
N SER A 196 -1.13 24.18 -41.24
CA SER A 196 -1.89 23.13 -40.55
C SER A 196 -1.54 21.73 -41.10
N ARG A 197 -1.43 21.58 -42.43
CA ARG A 197 -0.97 20.32 -43.05
C ARG A 197 0.48 19.98 -42.70
N LEU A 198 1.38 20.97 -42.67
CA LEU A 198 2.77 20.75 -42.28
C LEU A 198 2.88 20.38 -40.80
N THR A 199 2.10 21.02 -39.93
CA THR A 199 2.05 20.74 -38.49
C THR A 199 1.55 19.31 -38.25
N SER A 200 0.46 18.90 -38.91
CA SER A 200 -0.06 17.53 -38.81
C SER A 200 0.89 16.48 -39.42
N LEU A 201 1.57 16.81 -40.52
CA LEU A 201 2.62 15.94 -41.09
C LEU A 201 3.81 15.80 -40.14
N CYS A 202 4.25 16.88 -39.49
CA CYS A 202 5.33 16.84 -38.51
C CYS A 202 4.93 16.01 -37.28
N GLY A 203 3.70 16.18 -36.77
CA GLY A 203 3.18 15.39 -35.64
C GLY A 203 3.12 13.90 -35.97
N THR A 204 2.48 13.53 -37.08
CA THR A 204 2.39 12.12 -37.52
C THR A 204 3.77 11.52 -37.80
N THR A 205 4.68 12.26 -38.42
CA THR A 205 6.06 11.80 -38.67
C THR A 205 6.81 11.61 -37.36
N HIS A 206 6.65 12.51 -36.40
CA HIS A 206 7.22 12.39 -35.06
C HIS A 206 6.70 11.13 -34.36
N ASP A 207 5.41 10.87 -34.40
CA ASP A 207 4.80 9.71 -33.72
C ASP A 207 5.23 8.39 -34.36
N ILE A 208 5.30 8.33 -35.69
CA ILE A 208 5.85 7.18 -36.42
C ILE A 208 7.32 6.97 -36.04
N ALA A 209 8.12 8.04 -36.04
CA ALA A 209 9.52 7.97 -35.65
C ALA A 209 9.67 7.53 -34.18
N ALA A 210 8.80 8.01 -33.28
CA ALA A 210 8.80 7.69 -31.87
C ALA A 210 8.43 6.23 -31.65
N PHE A 211 7.42 5.73 -32.35
CA PHE A 211 7.02 4.32 -32.33
C PHE A 211 8.15 3.40 -32.78
N PHE A 212 8.76 3.67 -33.94
CA PHE A 212 9.91 2.87 -34.40
C PHE A 212 11.11 3.00 -33.46
N SER A 213 11.33 4.19 -32.89
CA SER A 213 12.37 4.41 -31.90
C SER A 213 12.13 3.56 -30.66
N PHE A 214 10.90 3.53 -30.17
CA PHE A 214 10.48 2.73 -29.03
C PHE A 214 10.56 1.22 -29.33
N LEU A 215 10.21 0.77 -30.54
CA LEU A 215 10.34 -0.64 -30.94
C LEU A 215 11.82 -1.09 -30.92
N VAL A 216 12.71 -0.25 -31.45
CA VAL A 216 14.16 -0.47 -31.37
C VAL A 216 14.65 -0.43 -29.92
N PHE A 217 14.04 0.40 -29.07
CA PHE A 217 14.32 0.42 -27.64
C PHE A 217 13.85 -0.86 -26.94
N LEU A 218 12.69 -1.42 -27.29
CA LEU A 218 12.25 -2.69 -26.72
C LEU A 218 13.20 -3.84 -27.05
N TYR A 219 13.86 -3.79 -28.22
CA TYR A 219 14.88 -4.76 -28.59
C TYR A 219 16.25 -4.48 -27.94
N ASN A 220 16.74 -3.23 -27.96
CA ASN A 220 18.10 -2.85 -27.54
C ASN A 220 18.21 -2.31 -26.10
N GLY A 221 17.21 -1.61 -25.59
CA GLY A 221 17.18 -1.02 -24.25
C GLY A 221 18.13 0.19 -24.05
N LYS A 222 18.55 0.86 -25.13
CA LYS A 222 19.60 1.90 -25.11
C LYS A 222 19.08 3.34 -25.00
N TYR A 223 18.09 3.71 -25.80
CA TYR A 223 17.50 5.06 -25.87
C TYR A 223 15.98 4.95 -25.75
N ARG A 224 15.38 5.42 -24.66
CA ARG A 224 13.93 5.33 -24.44
C ARG A 224 13.13 6.27 -25.35
N THR A 225 13.59 7.50 -25.51
CA THR A 225 12.89 8.55 -26.28
C THR A 225 13.68 8.95 -27.54
N LEU A 226 12.99 9.61 -28.46
CA LEU A 226 13.63 10.24 -29.62
C LEU A 226 14.63 11.33 -29.20
N THR A 227 14.30 12.11 -28.17
CA THR A 227 15.16 13.18 -27.65
C THR A 227 16.48 12.60 -27.12
N ASP A 228 16.41 11.50 -26.37
CA ASP A 228 17.60 10.77 -25.91
C ASP A 228 18.45 10.26 -27.07
N ARG A 229 17.82 9.77 -28.14
CA ARG A 229 18.50 9.28 -29.35
C ARG A 229 19.20 10.41 -30.12
N ILE A 230 18.55 11.55 -30.29
CA ILE A 230 19.11 12.71 -30.99
C ILE A 230 20.30 13.29 -30.21
N LEU A 231 20.16 13.43 -28.89
CA LEU A 231 21.21 13.98 -28.02
C LEU A 231 22.28 12.94 -27.62
N ARG A 232 22.06 11.67 -27.98
CA ARG A 232 22.87 10.51 -27.60
C ARG A 232 23.08 10.41 -26.08
N LEU A 233 22.02 10.69 -25.34
CA LEU A 233 21.97 10.54 -23.89
C LEU A 233 21.44 9.15 -23.55
N ARG A 234 22.12 8.46 -22.64
CA ARG A 234 21.74 7.12 -22.21
C ARG A 234 21.50 7.12 -20.70
N LEU A 235 20.44 6.45 -20.26
CA LEU A 235 20.28 6.09 -18.85
C LEU A 235 21.17 4.88 -18.56
N GLU A 236 21.94 4.95 -17.49
CA GLU A 236 22.77 3.85 -16.98
C GLU A 236 22.67 3.84 -15.44
N PRO A 237 22.87 2.70 -14.75
CA PRO A 237 22.83 2.69 -13.29
C PRO A 237 23.87 3.65 -12.72
N SER A 238 23.46 4.52 -11.79
CA SER A 238 24.33 5.45 -11.06
C SER A 238 25.47 4.75 -10.32
N SER A 239 25.21 3.53 -9.84
CA SER A 239 26.22 2.64 -9.30
C SER A 239 26.08 1.25 -9.89
N ASN A 240 27.22 0.61 -10.17
CA ASN A 240 27.24 -0.80 -10.59
C ASN A 240 26.94 -1.76 -9.42
N GLN A 241 26.50 -1.25 -8.26
CA GLN A 241 26.34 -2.01 -7.00
C GLN A 241 24.89 -2.32 -6.63
N THR A 242 23.89 -1.78 -7.32
CA THR A 242 22.48 -2.01 -7.01
C THR A 242 21.86 -2.98 -8.00
N SER A 243 21.92 -4.28 -7.70
CA SER A 243 20.88 -5.19 -8.18
C SER A 243 19.57 -4.73 -7.54
N ARG A 244 18.61 -4.28 -8.34
CA ARG A 244 17.25 -3.95 -7.91
C ARG A 244 16.71 -5.11 -7.07
N GLU A 245 16.71 -4.93 -5.76
CA GLU A 245 15.85 -5.72 -4.90
C GLU A 245 14.41 -5.30 -5.21
N VAL A 246 13.59 -6.24 -5.64
CA VAL A 246 12.16 -6.00 -5.77
C VAL A 246 11.65 -5.76 -4.34
N SER A 247 11.24 -4.53 -4.02
CA SER A 247 10.75 -4.19 -2.69
C SER A 247 9.43 -4.90 -2.44
N PHE A 248 9.48 -6.10 -1.85
CA PHE A 248 8.31 -6.88 -1.45
C PHE A 248 7.56 -6.26 -0.26
N GLU A 249 8.03 -5.15 0.28
CA GLU A 249 7.44 -4.50 1.46
C GLU A 249 5.95 -4.16 1.26
N TYR A 250 5.59 -3.60 0.11
CA TYR A 250 4.20 -3.23 -0.16
C TYR A 250 3.30 -4.46 -0.36
N LEU A 251 3.77 -5.45 -1.12
CA LEU A 251 3.07 -6.72 -1.31
C LEU A 251 2.87 -7.43 0.04
N ASN A 252 3.92 -7.49 0.86
CA ASN A 252 3.87 -8.11 2.18
C ASN A 252 2.90 -7.37 3.11
N ARG A 253 2.85 -6.04 3.07
CA ARG A 253 1.86 -5.26 3.84
C ARG A 253 0.44 -5.55 3.38
N GLN A 254 0.18 -5.61 2.08
CA GLN A 254 -1.14 -5.92 1.54
C GLN A 254 -1.58 -7.34 1.86
N LEU A 255 -0.69 -8.33 1.71
CA LEU A 255 -0.97 -9.72 2.02
C LEU A 255 -1.32 -9.88 3.51
N VAL A 256 -0.52 -9.26 4.39
CA VAL A 256 -0.79 -9.28 5.84
C VAL A 256 -2.13 -8.60 6.15
N TRP A 257 -2.41 -7.44 5.57
CA TRP A 257 -3.67 -6.73 5.84
C TRP A 257 -4.89 -7.52 5.34
N HIS A 258 -4.83 -8.04 4.12
CA HIS A 258 -5.91 -8.87 3.57
C HIS A 258 -6.14 -10.13 4.42
N ALA A 259 -5.08 -10.89 4.72
CA ALA A 259 -5.17 -12.07 5.57
C ALA A 259 -5.71 -11.75 6.97
N PHE A 260 -5.31 -10.61 7.55
CA PHE A 260 -5.82 -10.16 8.84
C PHE A 260 -7.31 -9.81 8.79
N THR A 261 -7.77 -9.11 7.75
CA THR A 261 -9.20 -8.77 7.60
C THR A 261 -10.06 -9.99 7.34
N GLU A 262 -9.59 -10.94 6.52
CA GLU A 262 -10.28 -12.20 6.25
C GLU A 262 -10.40 -13.05 7.54
N PHE A 263 -9.30 -13.16 8.28
CA PHE A 263 -9.31 -13.80 9.60
C PHE A 263 -10.27 -13.12 10.59
N LEU A 264 -10.28 -11.78 10.62
CA LEU A 264 -11.18 -11.02 11.50
C LEU A 264 -12.65 -11.22 11.11
N LEU A 265 -12.97 -11.29 9.83
CA LEU A 265 -14.32 -11.56 9.35
C LEU A 265 -14.80 -12.97 9.73
N PHE A 266 -13.91 -13.96 9.83
CA PHE A 266 -14.26 -15.28 10.35
C PHE A 266 -14.41 -15.30 11.88
N LEU A 267 -13.60 -14.54 12.62
CA LEU A 267 -13.68 -14.48 14.08
C LEU A 267 -14.82 -13.62 14.61
N LEU A 268 -15.14 -12.50 13.95
CA LEU A 268 -16.12 -11.51 14.43
C LEU A 268 -17.51 -12.14 14.66
N PRO A 269 -18.04 -13.04 13.81
CA PRO A 269 -19.29 -13.75 14.07
C PRO A 269 -19.23 -14.76 15.23
N LEU A 270 -18.07 -15.39 15.47
CA LEU A 270 -17.88 -16.36 16.56
C LEU A 270 -17.81 -15.68 17.92
N VAL A 271 -17.29 -14.45 17.94
CA VAL A 271 -17.13 -13.62 19.13
C VAL A 271 -18.34 -12.69 19.24
N GLY A 272 -19.49 -13.23 19.64
CA GLY A 272 -20.75 -12.49 19.71
C GLY A 272 -20.61 -11.06 20.27
N ILE A 273 -21.14 -10.09 19.52
CA ILE A 273 -21.01 -8.63 19.74
C ILE A 273 -21.35 -8.21 21.19
N THR A 274 -22.26 -8.93 21.85
CA THR A 274 -22.67 -8.69 23.24
C THR A 274 -21.58 -8.99 24.26
N ARG A 275 -20.75 -10.02 24.04
CA ARG A 275 -19.65 -10.42 24.95
C ARG A 275 -18.48 -9.44 24.87
N TRP A 276 -18.06 -9.06 23.65
CA TRP A 276 -16.97 -8.09 23.48
C TRP A 276 -17.36 -6.67 23.89
N ARG A 277 -18.60 -6.23 23.64
CA ARG A 277 -19.07 -4.92 24.14
C ARG A 277 -19.00 -4.81 25.67
N ARG A 278 -19.33 -5.89 26.39
CA ARG A 278 -19.24 -5.95 27.86
C ARG A 278 -17.80 -6.04 28.35
N TRP A 279 -16.94 -6.78 27.65
CA TRP A 279 -15.51 -6.85 27.98
C TRP A 279 -14.83 -5.48 27.79
N ILE A 280 -15.04 -4.84 26.63
CA ILE A 280 -14.51 -3.51 26.34
C ILE A 280 -15.06 -2.48 27.32
N SER A 281 -16.36 -2.49 27.67
CA SER A 281 -16.91 -1.54 28.66
C SER A 281 -16.33 -1.74 30.06
N ARG A 282 -16.05 -2.99 30.47
CA ARG A 282 -15.35 -3.30 31.73
C ARG A 282 -13.90 -2.80 31.71
N PHE A 283 -13.19 -2.96 30.59
CA PHE A 283 -11.81 -2.48 30.43
C PHE A 283 -11.75 -0.94 30.35
N TRP A 284 -12.67 -0.30 29.65
CA TRP A 284 -12.78 1.17 29.61
C TRP A 284 -13.15 1.76 30.96
N ARG A 285 -14.06 1.14 31.72
CA ARG A 285 -14.38 1.56 33.10
C ARG A 285 -13.20 1.37 34.04
N LYS A 286 -12.47 0.25 33.95
CA LYS A 286 -11.23 0.05 34.72
C LYS A 286 -10.13 1.03 34.32
N GLY A 287 -9.95 1.28 33.03
CA GLY A 287 -8.98 2.26 32.51
C GLY A 287 -9.30 3.68 32.97
N ASN A 288 -10.57 4.08 32.89
CA ASN A 288 -11.03 5.37 33.42
C ASN A 288 -10.91 5.44 34.95
N LEU A 289 -11.17 4.36 35.68
CA LEU A 289 -10.98 4.31 37.14
C LEU A 289 -9.49 4.40 37.53
N LEU A 290 -8.60 3.82 36.72
CA LEU A 290 -7.16 3.85 36.97
C LEU A 290 -6.57 5.21 36.58
N LEU A 291 -7.07 5.82 35.51
CA LEU A 291 -6.77 7.21 35.13
C LEU A 291 -7.32 8.21 36.15
N THR A 292 -8.53 8.03 36.69
CA THR A 292 -9.05 8.90 37.74
C THR A 292 -8.33 8.70 39.07
N LYS A 293 -7.98 7.47 39.45
CA LYS A 293 -7.13 7.21 40.64
C LYS A 293 -5.73 7.82 40.53
N LEU A 294 -5.16 7.87 39.33
CA LEU A 294 -3.89 8.57 39.08
C LEU A 294 -4.05 10.10 39.05
N ARG A 295 -5.22 10.62 38.67
CA ARG A 295 -5.50 12.05 38.53
C ARG A 295 -6.01 12.71 39.80
N THR A 296 -6.68 11.96 40.68
CA THR A 296 -7.11 12.40 42.01
C THR A 296 -6.50 11.46 43.05
N GLY A 297 -5.27 11.76 43.46
CA GLY A 297 -4.57 11.04 44.53
C GLY A 297 -5.16 11.35 45.89
N ASN A 298 -6.32 10.76 46.21
CA ASN A 298 -6.82 10.63 47.57
C ASN A 298 -7.93 9.55 47.61
N ALA A 299 -7.71 8.52 48.41
CA ALA A 299 -8.76 7.65 48.91
C ALA A 299 -8.62 7.64 50.43
N GLU A 300 -9.67 8.07 51.11
CA GLU A 300 -10.26 7.47 52.31
C GLU A 300 -11.06 8.54 53.06
N THR A 301 -12.37 8.50 52.86
CA THR A 301 -13.33 8.80 53.93
C THR A 301 -14.50 7.86 53.73
N GLU A 302 -14.51 6.81 54.54
CA GLU A 302 -15.73 6.17 55.01
C GLU A 302 -16.64 7.28 55.56
N ASP A 303 -17.84 7.42 55.00
CA ASP A 303 -18.92 8.06 55.74
C ASP A 303 -20.25 7.47 55.33
N GLU A 304 -21.01 7.12 56.37
CA GLU A 304 -22.22 6.35 56.37
C GLU A 304 -23.41 7.19 55.86
N GLY A 305 -24.12 6.66 54.86
CA GLY A 305 -25.31 7.29 54.29
C GLY A 305 -25.37 7.11 52.77
N GLU A 306 -25.82 5.94 52.31
CA GLU A 306 -25.92 5.60 50.89
C GLU A 306 -26.86 6.54 50.11
N ILE A 307 -26.29 7.57 49.49
CA ILE A 307 -26.95 8.28 48.39
C ILE A 307 -27.09 7.26 47.24
N ARG A 308 -28.33 7.05 46.76
CA ARG A 308 -28.66 6.20 45.61
C ARG A 308 -28.02 6.77 44.33
N LYS A 309 -26.75 6.40 44.08
CA LYS A 309 -25.92 6.90 42.95
C LYS A 309 -26.20 6.20 41.60
N GLY A 310 -27.31 5.48 41.46
CA GLY A 310 -27.68 4.88 40.17
C GLY A 310 -28.27 5.93 39.21
N GLU A 311 -28.20 5.66 37.91
CA GLU A 311 -28.73 6.54 36.84
C GLU A 311 -30.22 6.90 37.06
N LEU A 312 -30.98 5.99 37.67
CA LEU A 312 -32.40 6.12 37.98
C LEU A 312 -32.66 6.11 39.49
N GLY A 313 -31.69 6.55 40.30
CA GLY A 313 -31.76 6.61 41.76
C GLY A 313 -32.76 7.66 42.30
N PHE A 314 -33.14 8.64 41.48
CA PHE A 314 -34.09 9.71 41.85
C PHE A 314 -35.55 9.25 41.86
N LEU A 315 -35.87 8.10 41.26
CA LEU A 315 -37.26 7.65 41.17
C LEU A 315 -37.81 7.22 42.53
N PRO A 316 -39.07 7.59 42.86
CA PRO A 316 -39.75 7.08 44.05
C PRO A 316 -39.76 5.55 44.10
N GLU A 317 -39.83 4.99 45.30
CA GLU A 317 -39.82 3.52 45.51
C GLU A 317 -41.05 2.82 44.93
N ARG A 318 -42.16 3.55 44.74
CA ARG A 318 -43.40 3.02 44.15
C ARG A 318 -43.29 2.73 42.64
N THR A 319 -42.31 3.32 41.96
CA THR A 319 -42.14 3.22 40.51
C THR A 319 -41.05 2.22 40.16
N CYS A 320 -41.29 1.26 39.28
CA CYS A 320 -40.26 0.32 38.85
C CYS A 320 -39.29 1.03 37.87
N ALA A 321 -38.01 1.15 38.24
CA ALA A 321 -37.03 1.82 37.38
C ALA A 321 -36.79 1.07 36.05
N ILE A 322 -36.99 -0.25 36.00
CA ILE A 322 -36.91 -1.03 34.75
C ILE A 322 -38.13 -0.73 33.85
N CYS A 323 -39.36 -0.76 34.40
CA CYS A 323 -40.56 -0.40 33.63
C CYS A 323 -40.49 1.04 33.12
N TYR A 324 -39.97 1.95 33.94
CA TYR A 324 -39.75 3.34 33.56
C TYR A 324 -38.74 3.48 32.42
N GLN A 325 -37.62 2.75 32.49
CA GLN A 325 -36.60 2.72 31.44
C GLN A 325 -37.11 2.09 30.14
N ASP A 326 -37.90 1.02 30.22
CA ASP A 326 -38.44 0.35 29.03
C ASP A 326 -39.53 1.18 28.35
N GLN A 327 -40.28 1.98 29.11
CA GLN A 327 -41.23 2.97 28.58
C GLN A 327 -40.56 4.27 28.13
N THR A 328 -39.33 4.53 28.61
CA THR A 328 -38.52 5.69 28.26
C THR A 328 -37.16 5.21 27.75
N PRO A 329 -37.11 4.48 26.61
CA PRO A 329 -35.86 3.98 26.09
C PRO A 329 -34.96 5.19 25.81
N ALA A 330 -33.92 5.36 26.63
CA ALA A 330 -32.91 6.40 26.46
C ALA A 330 -32.17 6.13 25.14
N GLY A 331 -32.68 6.72 24.05
CA GLY A 331 -32.17 6.49 22.70
C GLY A 331 -33.09 6.91 21.54
N GLY A 332 -34.08 7.76 21.78
CA GLY A 332 -34.86 8.40 20.70
C GLY A 332 -34.12 9.61 20.14
N ASN A 333 -33.18 9.39 19.21
CA ASN A 333 -32.79 10.43 18.26
C ASN A 333 -34.05 10.73 17.44
N ASN A 334 -34.81 11.78 17.80
CA ASN A 334 -35.72 12.56 16.97
C ASN A 334 -36.61 13.40 17.91
N GLU A 335 -36.35 14.70 17.95
CA GLU A 335 -37.16 15.72 18.64
C GLU A 335 -38.64 15.74 18.19
N GLN A 336 -38.95 15.12 17.05
CA GLN A 336 -40.28 15.06 16.46
C GLN A 336 -41.24 14.06 17.13
N ASP A 337 -40.74 13.01 17.80
CA ASP A 337 -41.61 12.00 18.44
C ASP A 337 -41.98 12.37 19.89
N MET A 338 -41.35 13.43 20.42
CA MET A 338 -41.62 13.97 21.76
C MET A 338 -42.90 14.83 21.80
N ILE A 339 -43.44 15.23 20.64
CA ILE A 339 -44.65 16.07 20.52
C ILE A 339 -45.90 15.23 20.21
N SER A 340 -45.75 14.03 19.64
CA SER A 340 -46.84 13.10 19.31
C SER A 340 -47.22 12.13 20.44
N ALA A 341 -46.37 11.95 21.45
CA ALA A 341 -46.63 11.06 22.60
C ALA A 341 -47.15 11.79 23.86
N GLY A 342 -47.71 12.99 23.67
CA GLY A 342 -48.29 13.82 24.73
C GLY A 342 -49.66 13.31 25.18
N ALA A 343 -49.66 12.35 26.11
CA ALA A 343 -50.70 12.29 27.15
C ALA A 343 -50.32 11.42 28.36
N ASN A 344 -49.54 10.34 28.22
CA ASN A 344 -49.38 9.36 29.32
C ASN A 344 -47.99 8.66 29.42
N THR A 345 -46.97 9.08 28.70
CA THR A 345 -45.68 8.36 28.65
C THR A 345 -44.62 9.08 29.47
N GLY A 346 -44.07 8.43 30.52
CA GLY A 346 -42.90 8.91 31.26
C GLY A 346 -43.15 9.81 32.48
N ILE A 347 -44.41 10.05 32.88
CA ILE A 347 -44.72 10.79 34.12
C ILE A 347 -44.46 9.88 35.33
N ILE A 348 -43.66 10.36 36.27
CA ILE A 348 -43.41 9.73 37.57
C ILE A 348 -44.76 9.56 38.28
N GLY A 349 -45.16 8.30 38.53
CA GLY A 349 -46.43 7.95 39.17
C GLY A 349 -47.56 7.52 38.22
N ASN A 350 -47.27 7.25 36.94
CA ASN A 350 -48.25 6.60 36.06
C ASN A 350 -48.45 5.12 36.42
N ALA A 351 -49.70 4.65 36.37
CA ALA A 351 -50.10 3.28 36.69
C ALA A 351 -49.39 2.21 35.84
N SER A 352 -48.89 2.58 34.65
CA SER A 352 -48.11 1.69 33.78
C SER A 352 -46.68 1.41 34.28
N THR A 353 -46.13 2.26 35.16
CA THR A 353 -44.75 2.15 35.68
C THR A 353 -44.69 1.80 37.17
N ASP A 354 -45.84 1.73 37.83
CA ASP A 354 -45.96 1.36 39.23
C ASP A 354 -45.63 -0.13 39.44
N ILE A 355 -45.07 -0.46 40.60
CA ILE A 355 -44.65 -1.83 40.92
C ILE A 355 -45.89 -2.73 41.15
N THR A 356 -46.10 -3.73 40.28
CA THR A 356 -47.26 -4.63 40.32
C THR A 356 -47.03 -5.93 41.13
N ASN A 357 -45.78 -6.32 41.35
CA ASN A 357 -45.39 -7.42 42.25
C ASN A 357 -43.98 -7.14 42.81
N PRO A 358 -43.85 -6.62 44.04
CA PRO A 358 -42.59 -6.07 44.54
C PRO A 358 -41.59 -7.16 44.94
N TYR A 359 -40.40 -7.10 44.35
CA TYR A 359 -39.25 -7.94 44.68
C TYR A 359 -38.03 -7.07 44.99
N ALA A 360 -37.26 -7.49 45.99
CA ALA A 360 -36.03 -6.83 46.41
C ALA A 360 -34.81 -7.49 45.76
N ALA A 361 -33.92 -6.67 45.23
CA ALA A 361 -32.68 -7.11 44.61
C ALA A 361 -31.54 -7.30 45.63
N ILE A 362 -30.86 -8.44 45.63
CA ILE A 362 -29.77 -8.76 46.57
C ILE A 362 -28.43 -8.40 45.93
N PRO A 363 -27.54 -7.60 46.59
CA PRO A 363 -27.53 -7.20 48.01
C PRO A 363 -28.05 -5.77 48.29
N CYS A 364 -28.65 -5.09 47.31
CA CYS A 364 -28.95 -3.66 47.41
C CYS A 364 -30.34 -3.30 47.97
N GLU A 365 -31.19 -4.29 48.16
CA GLU A 365 -32.58 -4.19 48.68
C GLU A 365 -33.50 -3.24 47.89
N CYS A 366 -33.07 -2.79 46.71
CA CYS A 366 -33.86 -1.95 45.84
C CYS A 366 -35.05 -2.74 45.25
N ILE A 367 -36.23 -2.10 45.22
CA ILE A 367 -37.49 -2.74 44.85
C ILE A 367 -37.80 -2.54 43.35
N TYR A 368 -38.21 -3.63 42.71
CA TYR A 368 -38.63 -3.70 41.31
C TYR A 368 -39.84 -4.63 41.15
N CYS A 369 -40.46 -4.66 39.96
CA CYS A 369 -41.41 -5.71 39.60
C CYS A 369 -40.69 -7.06 39.47
N TYR A 370 -41.28 -8.13 40.00
CA TYR A 370 -40.81 -9.51 39.88
C TYR A 370 -40.39 -9.88 38.45
N ALA A 371 -41.32 -9.72 37.48
CA ALA A 371 -41.07 -10.11 36.09
C ALA A 371 -39.90 -9.33 35.48
N CYS A 372 -39.80 -8.03 35.75
CA CYS A 372 -38.72 -7.19 35.25
C CYS A 372 -37.36 -7.58 35.85
N LEU A 373 -37.31 -7.78 37.16
CA LEU A 373 -36.07 -8.11 37.85
C LEU A 373 -35.58 -9.53 37.49
N ALA A 374 -36.47 -10.51 37.50
CA ALA A 374 -36.16 -11.89 37.14
C ALA A 374 -35.69 -12.00 35.68
N GLN A 375 -36.38 -11.35 34.74
CA GLN A 375 -36.00 -11.38 33.32
C GLN A 375 -34.62 -10.73 33.09
N ARG A 376 -34.26 -9.67 33.81
CA ARG A 376 -32.94 -9.04 33.71
C ARG A 376 -31.83 -9.91 34.30
N ILE A 377 -32.10 -10.63 35.39
CA ILE A 377 -31.13 -11.55 36.01
C ILE A 377 -30.91 -12.79 35.12
N GLU A 378 -31.98 -13.37 34.57
CA GLU A 378 -31.91 -14.54 33.69
C GLU A 378 -31.19 -14.21 32.36
N ALA A 379 -31.44 -13.04 31.78
CA ALA A 379 -30.78 -12.60 30.54
C ALA A 379 -29.26 -12.40 30.66
N GLU A 380 -28.73 -12.41 31.89
CA GLU A 380 -27.30 -12.19 32.15
C GLU A 380 -26.54 -13.46 32.54
N GLU A 381 -27.16 -14.65 32.48
CA GLU A 381 -26.50 -15.96 32.55
C GLU A 381 -25.40 -16.06 33.66
N GLY A 382 -25.69 -15.54 34.86
CA GLY A 382 -24.82 -15.63 36.03
C GLY A 382 -23.78 -14.50 36.21
N ASP A 383 -23.62 -13.61 35.22
CA ASP A 383 -22.68 -12.46 35.30
C ASP A 383 -23.19 -11.32 36.22
N GLY A 384 -24.50 -11.26 36.46
CA GLY A 384 -25.20 -10.36 37.39
C GLY A 384 -25.43 -8.93 36.90
N TRP A 385 -26.63 -8.41 37.15
CA TRP A 385 -27.20 -7.18 36.59
C TRP A 385 -26.95 -5.95 37.45
N LEU A 386 -26.58 -4.83 36.83
CA LEU A 386 -26.34 -3.58 37.56
C LEU A 386 -27.67 -2.90 37.93
N CYS A 387 -27.87 -2.71 39.23
CA CYS A 387 -29.04 -2.02 39.77
C CYS A 387 -29.14 -0.59 39.24
N LEU A 388 -30.22 -0.25 38.55
CA LEU A 388 -30.45 1.11 38.01
C LEU A 388 -30.62 2.18 39.11
N ARG A 389 -30.98 1.77 40.32
CA ARG A 389 -31.22 2.67 41.47
C ARG A 389 -29.95 3.02 42.24
N CYS A 390 -29.05 2.05 42.46
CA CYS A 390 -27.86 2.26 43.31
C CYS A 390 -26.53 1.86 42.65
N GLY A 391 -26.55 1.24 41.47
CA GLY A 391 -25.35 0.82 40.72
C GLY A 391 -24.66 -0.45 41.24
N LYS A 392 -25.18 -1.11 42.28
CA LYS A 392 -24.66 -2.39 42.79
C LYS A 392 -25.00 -3.56 41.86
N LEU A 393 -24.18 -4.60 41.85
CA LEU A 393 -24.37 -5.78 41.01
C LEU A 393 -25.28 -6.79 41.71
N ILE A 394 -26.37 -7.16 41.04
CA ILE A 394 -27.47 -8.00 41.53
C ILE A 394 -27.36 -9.37 40.85
N LYS A 395 -27.30 -10.42 41.64
CA LYS A 395 -27.28 -11.81 41.12
C LYS A 395 -28.56 -12.57 41.43
N GLU A 396 -29.27 -12.16 42.48
CA GLU A 396 -30.42 -12.85 43.02
C GLU A 396 -31.50 -11.84 43.43
N CYS A 397 -32.75 -12.29 43.44
CA CYS A 397 -33.89 -11.49 43.90
C CYS A 397 -34.77 -12.29 44.86
N GLN A 398 -35.34 -11.60 45.84
CA GLN A 398 -36.26 -12.19 46.82
C GLN A 398 -37.58 -11.41 46.85
N PRO A 399 -38.71 -12.05 47.25
CA PRO A 399 -39.96 -11.34 47.47
C PRO A 399 -39.78 -10.20 48.47
N TRP A 400 -40.37 -9.03 48.21
CA TRP A 400 -40.33 -7.93 49.15
C TRP A 400 -41.38 -8.14 50.25
N ASN A 401 -40.94 -8.30 51.50
CA ASN A 401 -41.81 -8.65 52.62
C ASN A 401 -42.52 -7.45 53.28
N GLY A 402 -42.33 -6.23 52.77
CA GLY A 402 -42.87 -5.01 53.37
C GLY A 402 -42.40 -4.77 54.82
N ASP A 403 -42.92 -3.74 55.47
CA ASP A 403 -42.72 -3.49 56.92
C ASP A 403 -43.64 -4.39 57.78
N VAL A 404 -43.79 -5.65 57.39
CA VAL A 404 -44.40 -6.66 58.26
C VAL A 404 -43.26 -7.23 59.08
N ILE A 405 -43.19 -6.84 60.36
CA ILE A 405 -42.26 -7.42 61.34
C ILE A 405 -42.68 -8.89 61.53
N ALA A 406 -42.19 -9.77 60.67
CA ALA A 406 -42.31 -11.19 60.88
C ALA A 406 -41.43 -11.52 62.09
N PRO A 407 -41.97 -12.18 63.13
CA PRO A 407 -41.17 -12.60 64.26
C PRO A 407 -40.06 -13.51 63.75
N ARG A 408 -38.80 -13.16 64.04
CA ARG A 408 -37.63 -14.00 63.78
C ARG A 408 -37.90 -15.38 64.36
N VAL A 409 -38.22 -16.36 63.52
CA VAL A 409 -38.25 -17.76 63.90
C VAL A 409 -36.79 -18.15 64.10
N GLN A 410 -36.34 -18.02 65.35
CA GLN A 410 -35.14 -18.68 65.80
C GLN A 410 -35.44 -20.17 65.92
N THR A 411 -34.94 -20.96 64.99
CA THR A 411 -34.76 -22.40 65.18
C THR A 411 -33.30 -22.72 64.92
N SER A 412 -32.54 -22.59 66.01
CA SER A 412 -31.65 -23.61 66.59
C SER A 412 -30.97 -24.61 65.64
N GLU A 413 -29.64 -24.63 65.77
CA GLU A 413 -28.70 -25.70 65.45
C GLU A 413 -29.28 -27.12 65.59
N VAL A 414 -29.11 -27.98 64.56
CA VAL A 414 -28.73 -29.41 64.67
C VAL A 414 -28.19 -29.88 63.29
N CYS A 415 -27.19 -30.76 63.40
CA CYS A 415 -26.32 -31.41 62.42
C CYS A 415 -26.92 -32.22 61.24
N GLU A 416 -26.02 -32.48 60.28
CA GLU A 416 -25.81 -33.73 59.50
C GLU A 416 -26.53 -34.01 58.16
N ARG A 417 -25.76 -33.82 57.07
CA ARG A 417 -25.51 -34.70 55.89
C ARG A 417 -26.72 -35.36 55.15
N PRO A 418 -26.50 -36.22 54.14
CA PRO A 418 -26.37 -35.83 52.74
C PRO A 418 -27.46 -36.47 51.83
N GLY A 419 -27.58 -35.97 50.60
CA GLY A 419 -27.90 -36.82 49.46
C GLY A 419 -29.19 -36.54 48.69
N SER A 420 -29.00 -36.57 47.37
CA SER A 420 -29.92 -37.07 46.35
C SER A 420 -31.20 -36.27 46.06
N SER A 421 -31.24 -35.65 44.89
CA SER A 421 -31.96 -36.25 43.73
C SER A 421 -31.73 -35.31 42.53
N SER A 422 -31.15 -35.79 41.43
CA SER A 422 -31.77 -36.63 40.39
C SER A 422 -32.04 -35.80 39.15
N ARG A 423 -31.23 -36.07 38.10
CA ARG A 423 -31.63 -36.38 36.71
C ARG A 423 -30.43 -36.06 35.81
N LYS A 424 -29.71 -37.09 35.38
CA LYS A 424 -29.96 -37.98 34.22
C LYS A 424 -29.27 -37.43 32.96
N SER A 425 -28.10 -38.02 32.76
CA SER A 425 -27.29 -38.26 31.57
C SER A 425 -28.02 -38.39 30.23
N ILE A 426 -27.30 -38.08 29.14
CA ILE A 426 -26.88 -39.06 28.11
C ILE A 426 -25.51 -38.61 27.59
N ALA A 427 -24.52 -39.49 27.70
CA ALA A 427 -23.21 -39.37 27.08
C ALA A 427 -22.98 -40.65 26.28
N TRP A 428 -22.55 -40.50 25.01
CA TRP A 428 -22.01 -41.58 24.19
C TRP A 428 -20.55 -41.26 23.93
N ALA A 429 -19.70 -42.23 24.24
CA ALA A 429 -18.29 -42.28 23.93
C ALA A 429 -18.08 -43.07 22.63
N ASP A 430 -17.06 -42.71 21.86
CA ASP A 430 -16.06 -43.66 21.34
C ASP A 430 -14.91 -42.88 20.65
N GLU A 431 -13.82 -42.77 21.41
CA GLU A 431 -12.45 -43.23 21.10
C GLU A 431 -11.99 -43.35 19.63
N LEU A 432 -11.01 -42.53 19.24
CA LEU A 432 -9.99 -42.87 18.23
C LEU A 432 -8.62 -42.22 18.57
N VAL A 433 -7.72 -43.09 19.03
CA VAL A 433 -6.29 -43.26 18.66
C VAL A 433 -5.39 -42.02 18.53
N GLU A 434 -4.44 -41.92 19.48
CA GLU A 434 -3.22 -41.11 19.41
C GLU A 434 -2.18 -41.78 18.49
N GLU A 435 -1.62 -41.03 17.54
CA GLU A 435 -0.39 -41.38 16.82
C GLU A 435 0.74 -40.43 17.25
N ASP A 436 1.84 -41.02 17.73
CA ASP A 436 3.08 -40.36 18.16
C ASP A 436 3.84 -39.74 16.97
N GLU A 437 4.14 -38.44 17.05
CA GLU A 437 5.08 -37.74 16.15
C GLU A 437 6.49 -37.66 16.79
N PRO A 438 7.58 -37.89 16.04
CA PRO A 438 8.93 -37.99 16.59
C PRO A 438 9.57 -36.63 16.92
N VAL A 439 10.29 -36.61 18.04
CA VAL A 439 11.09 -35.50 18.54
C VAL A 439 12.24 -35.16 17.57
N VAL A 440 12.19 -33.99 16.94
CA VAL A 440 13.32 -33.40 16.21
C VAL A 440 14.18 -32.59 17.18
N SER A 441 15.45 -32.95 17.26
CA SER A 441 16.47 -32.28 18.06
C SER A 441 16.92 -30.96 17.40
N GLU A 442 17.08 -29.92 18.23
CA GLU A 442 17.62 -28.62 17.83
C GLU A 442 19.08 -28.75 17.37
N ALA A 443 19.32 -28.69 16.06
CA ALA A 443 20.65 -28.58 15.48
C ALA A 443 21.09 -27.11 15.39
N VAL A 444 22.18 -26.77 16.07
CA VAL A 444 22.86 -25.47 16.01
C VAL A 444 23.36 -25.21 14.59
N MET A 445 22.93 -24.11 13.96
CA MET A 445 23.35 -23.73 12.62
C MET A 445 24.86 -23.42 12.55
N THR A 446 25.56 -24.12 11.67
CA THR A 446 26.96 -23.82 11.29
C THR A 446 26.99 -23.04 9.97
N HIS A 447 27.97 -22.14 9.85
CA HIS A 447 28.16 -21.27 8.69
C HIS A 447 28.49 -22.09 7.44
N VAL A 448 27.58 -22.09 6.47
CA VAL A 448 27.78 -22.72 5.16
C VAL A 448 28.30 -21.66 4.19
N ASP A 449 29.50 -21.86 3.65
CA ASP A 449 30.02 -21.03 2.57
C ASP A 449 29.11 -21.17 1.33
N PRO A 450 28.86 -20.07 0.59
CA PRO A 450 27.99 -20.13 -0.58
C PRO A 450 28.56 -21.12 -1.59
N LYS A 451 27.75 -22.14 -1.91
CA LYS A 451 28.05 -23.15 -2.92
C LYS A 451 28.46 -22.43 -4.22
N PRO A 452 29.59 -22.81 -4.86
CA PRO A 452 29.85 -22.32 -6.19
C PRO A 452 28.65 -22.69 -7.06
N VAL A 453 28.13 -21.71 -7.77
CA VAL A 453 27.20 -21.97 -8.86
C VAL A 453 28.01 -22.79 -9.86
N ASP A 454 27.78 -24.09 -9.90
CA ASP A 454 28.21 -24.90 -11.02
C ASP A 454 27.47 -24.33 -12.22
N ASP A 455 28.23 -23.67 -13.09
CA ASP A 455 27.73 -23.21 -14.38
C ASP A 455 27.24 -24.47 -15.11
N GLU A 456 25.92 -24.68 -15.14
CA GLU A 456 25.29 -25.53 -16.13
C GLU A 456 25.67 -24.96 -17.49
N LEU A 457 26.72 -25.56 -18.04
CA LEU A 457 27.19 -25.41 -19.39
C LEU A 457 26.01 -25.82 -20.28
N TYR A 458 25.18 -24.85 -20.67
CA TYR A 458 24.34 -25.02 -21.85
C TYR A 458 25.27 -25.46 -22.97
N PRO A 459 25.07 -26.65 -23.58
CA PRO A 459 25.91 -27.06 -24.69
C PRO A 459 25.69 -26.05 -25.82
N ASP A 460 26.75 -25.27 -26.07
CA ASP A 460 26.84 -24.40 -27.22
C ASP A 460 26.85 -25.30 -28.46
N ASN A 461 25.69 -25.45 -29.11
CA ASN A 461 25.51 -26.14 -30.40
C ASN A 461 26.28 -25.45 -31.56
N ARG A 462 27.40 -24.79 -31.28
CA ARG A 462 28.30 -24.19 -32.26
C ARG A 462 29.48 -25.08 -32.62
N TYR A 463 29.80 -26.10 -31.83
CA TYR A 463 30.89 -27.02 -32.19
C TYR A 463 30.49 -28.05 -33.25
N GLU A 464 29.21 -28.42 -33.37
CA GLU A 464 28.75 -29.33 -34.43
C GLU A 464 28.59 -28.65 -35.80
N LEU A 465 28.31 -27.34 -35.86
CA LEU A 465 28.10 -26.66 -37.15
C LEU A 465 29.42 -26.36 -37.87
N ASP A 466 30.51 -26.08 -37.13
CA ASP A 466 31.83 -25.84 -37.73
C ASP A 466 32.51 -27.16 -38.16
N GLN A 467 32.20 -28.29 -37.50
CA GLN A 467 32.67 -29.62 -37.92
C GLN A 467 31.96 -30.11 -39.19
N VAL A 468 30.65 -29.90 -39.31
CA VAL A 468 29.88 -30.23 -40.53
C VAL A 468 30.27 -29.34 -41.72
N LEU A 469 30.73 -28.10 -41.48
CA LEU A 469 31.22 -27.22 -42.55
C LEU A 469 32.66 -27.53 -42.97
N GLN A 470 33.51 -28.07 -42.09
CA GLN A 470 34.86 -28.54 -42.44
C GLN A 470 34.84 -29.88 -43.20
N ASP A 471 33.94 -30.80 -42.84
CA ASP A 471 33.83 -32.09 -43.55
C ASP A 471 33.28 -31.94 -44.98
N ASN A 472 32.47 -30.91 -45.25
CA ASN A 472 31.97 -30.62 -46.60
C ASN A 472 33.00 -29.94 -47.52
N GLN A 473 34.09 -29.36 -46.97
CA GLN A 473 35.19 -28.81 -47.78
C GLN A 473 36.29 -29.82 -48.11
N GLY A 474 36.22 -31.04 -47.55
CA GLY A 474 37.16 -32.14 -47.82
C GLY A 474 36.76 -33.09 -48.95
N MET A 475 35.56 -32.95 -49.54
CA MET A 475 35.04 -33.86 -50.58
C MET A 475 34.97 -33.25 -52.01
N GLU A 476 35.45 -32.02 -52.21
CA GLU A 476 35.59 -31.42 -53.54
C GLU A 476 37.07 -31.10 -53.85
N ASN A 477 37.89 -32.14 -53.95
CA ASN A 477 39.14 -32.14 -54.72
C ASN A 477 39.40 -33.53 -55.31
#